data_AF-A0A6I1JTR9-F1
#
_entry.id   AF-A0A6I1JTR9-F1
#
_cell.length_a   1.000
_cell.length_b   1.000
_cell.length_c   1.000
_cell.angle_alpha   90.00
_cell.angle_beta   90.00
_cell.angle_gamma   90.00
#
_symmetry.space_group_name_H-M   'P 1'
#
loop_
_entity.id
_entity.type
_entity.pdbx_description
1 polymer ?
#
loop_
_entity_poly.entity_id
_entity_poly.type
_entity_poly.pdbx_seq_one_letter_code
_entity_poly.pdbx_strand_id
1 'polypeptide(L)'
;MSARDHLFSLYEQWRRLSLAESEGIQRGDWAEVTRCQNAKHALQERIVAATDALKAEQTGLHCDRRETESAIRTVVSRLMELESQNSRQLAQQRAHADAEQADGDKATKNLRQVNRAYGQPRQTGWQNYS
;
A
#
# COMPACT_ATOMS: atom_id res chain seq x y z
N MET A 1 -26.03 12.38 18.08
CA MET A 1 -24.75 11.65 17.90
C MET A 1 -23.66 12.58 18.41
N SER A 2 -22.83 12.17 19.37
CA SER A 2 -21.76 13.04 19.88
C SER A 2 -20.67 13.23 18.83
N ALA A 3 -20.01 14.40 18.78
CA ALA A 3 -18.84 14.63 17.93
C ALA A 3 -17.73 13.60 18.19
N ARG A 4 -17.64 13.12 19.45
CA ARG A 4 -16.79 12.00 19.85
C ARG A 4 -17.17 10.71 19.12
N ASP A 5 -18.43 10.30 19.17
CA ASP A 5 -18.90 9.06 18.52
C ASP A 5 -18.71 9.11 17.00
N HIS A 6 -18.86 10.29 16.40
CA HIS A 6 -18.60 10.51 14.98
C HIS A 6 -17.12 10.29 14.64
N LEU A 7 -16.19 10.83 15.43
CA LEU A 7 -14.75 10.61 15.27
C LEU A 7 -14.37 9.13 15.45
N PHE A 8 -14.91 8.45 16.46
CA PHE A 8 -14.67 7.02 16.66
C PHE A 8 -15.17 6.19 15.48
N SER A 9 -16.33 6.52 14.91
CA SER A 9 -16.85 5.87 13.71
C SER A 9 -15.94 6.09 12.49
N LEU A 10 -15.37 7.29 12.33
CA LEU A 10 -14.41 7.56 11.26
C LEU A 10 -13.13 6.75 11.45
N TYR A 11 -12.58 6.67 12.67
CA TYR A 11 -11.41 5.83 12.92
C TYR A 11 -11.67 4.33 12.73
N GLU A 12 -12.88 3.86 13.05
CA GLU A 12 -13.25 2.47 12.79
C GLU A 12 -13.35 2.19 11.28
N GLN A 13 -13.91 3.12 10.51
CA GLN A 13 -13.92 3.06 9.05
C GLN A 13 -12.49 3.01 8.48
N TRP A 14 -11.58 3.84 9.01
CA TRP A 14 -10.17 3.80 8.63
C TRP A 14 -9.56 2.42 8.91
N ARG A 15 -9.78 1.87 10.11
CA ARG A 15 -9.28 0.54 10.48
C ARG A 15 -9.76 -0.55 9.52
N ARG A 16 -11.03 -0.52 9.12
CA ARG A 16 -11.59 -1.49 8.16
C ARG A 16 -10.93 -1.35 6.78
N LEU A 17 -10.71 -0.12 6.32
CA LEU A 17 -9.99 0.14 5.07
C LEU A 17 -8.53 -0.33 5.14
N SER A 18 -7.84 -0.15 6.26
CA SER A 18 -6.46 -0.63 6.43
C SER A 18 -6.37 -2.16 6.41
N LEU A 19 -7.36 -2.86 6.99
CA LEU A 19 -7.42 -4.33 6.92
C LEU A 19 -7.73 -4.83 5.50
N ALA A 20 -8.68 -4.18 4.81
CA ALA A 20 -8.99 -4.50 3.42
C ALA A 20 -7.79 -4.26 2.50
N GLU A 21 -7.02 -3.20 2.73
CA GLU A 21 -5.77 -2.95 2.02
C GLU A 21 -4.75 -4.06 2.28
N SER A 22 -4.56 -4.52 3.53
CA SER A 22 -3.66 -5.63 3.82
C SER A 22 -4.05 -6.91 3.06
N GLU A 23 -5.35 -7.22 3.02
CA GLU A 23 -5.87 -8.35 2.25
C GLU A 23 -5.63 -8.18 0.74
N GLY A 24 -5.85 -6.96 0.21
CA GLY A 24 -5.56 -6.63 -1.19
C GLY A 24 -4.08 -6.83 -1.54
N ILE A 25 -3.17 -6.36 -0.68
CA ILE A 25 -1.72 -6.54 -0.83
C ILE A 25 -1.34 -8.03 -0.83
N GLN A 26 -1.95 -8.83 0.05
CA GLN A 26 -1.69 -10.28 0.11
C GLN A 26 -2.18 -11.02 -1.13
N ARG A 27 -3.33 -10.62 -1.68
CA ARG A 27 -3.91 -11.22 -2.90
C ARG A 27 -3.29 -10.67 -4.19
N GLY A 28 -2.46 -9.61 -4.12
CA GLY A 28 -1.94 -8.90 -5.29
C GLY A 28 -3.00 -8.10 -6.05
N ASP A 29 -4.13 -7.78 -5.41
CA ASP A 29 -5.20 -6.99 -5.99
C ASP A 29 -4.93 -5.49 -5.83
N TRP A 30 -4.06 -4.97 -6.71
CA TRP A 30 -3.63 -3.57 -6.68
C TRP A 30 -4.76 -2.57 -6.96
N ALA A 31 -5.85 -2.99 -7.60
CA ALA A 31 -7.01 -2.14 -7.84
C ALA A 31 -7.76 -1.87 -6.52
N GLU A 32 -7.96 -2.91 -5.71
CA GLU A 32 -8.58 -2.76 -4.38
C GLU A 32 -7.68 -1.98 -3.41
N VAL A 33 -6.35 -2.19 -3.46
CA VAL A 33 -5.39 -1.38 -2.69
C VAL A 33 -5.50 0.10 -3.04
N THR A 34 -5.53 0.43 -4.34
CA THR A 34 -5.68 1.82 -4.81
C THR A 34 -7.01 2.42 -4.35
N ARG A 35 -8.10 1.66 -4.43
CA ARG A 35 -9.43 2.09 -3.96
C ARG A 35 -9.42 2.35 -2.45
N CYS A 36 -8.78 1.48 -1.67
CA CYS A 36 -8.64 1.65 -0.23
C CYS A 36 -7.83 2.90 0.12
N GLN A 37 -6.72 3.16 -0.59
CA GLN A 37 -5.91 4.36 -0.39
C GLN A 37 -6.67 5.65 -0.70
N ASN A 38 -7.41 5.68 -1.81
CA ASN A 38 -8.26 6.82 -2.16
C ASN A 38 -9.35 7.06 -1.10
N ALA A 39 -9.98 5.99 -0.61
CA ALA A 39 -10.97 6.07 0.44
C ALA A 39 -10.38 6.58 1.77
N LYS A 40 -9.16 6.16 2.13
CA LYS A 40 -8.44 6.67 3.31
C LYS A 40 -8.11 8.16 3.19
N HIS A 41 -7.66 8.60 2.01
CA HIS A 41 -7.39 10.02 1.77
C HIS A 41 -8.64 10.89 1.98
N ALA A 42 -9.78 10.48 1.41
CA ALA A 42 -11.05 11.17 1.63
C ALA A 42 -11.50 11.13 3.11
N LEU A 43 -11.20 10.04 3.83
CA LEU A 43 -11.50 9.92 5.25
C LEU A 43 -10.66 10.87 6.11
N GLN A 44 -9.41 11.14 5.72
CA GLN A 44 -8.50 12.03 6.43
C GLN A 44 -9.05 13.45 6.51
N GLU A 45 -9.55 13.98 5.40
CA GLU A 45 -10.17 15.30 5.35
C GLU A 45 -11.35 15.39 6.33
N ARG A 46 -12.16 14.32 6.40
CA ARG A 46 -13.31 14.24 7.32
C ARG A 46 -12.88 14.16 8.78
N ILE A 47 -11.81 13.43 9.09
CA ILE A 47 -11.25 13.35 10.45
C ILE A 47 -10.71 14.70 10.89
N VAL A 48 -10.00 15.42 10.01
CA VAL A 48 -9.48 16.78 10.32
C VAL A 48 -10.65 17.72 10.64
N ALA A 49 -11.65 17.76 9.77
CA ALA A 49 -12.84 18.59 9.98
C ALA A 49 -13.59 18.25 11.29
N ALA A 50 -13.76 16.96 11.58
CA ALA A 50 -14.41 16.52 12.81
C ALA A 50 -13.57 16.78 14.07
N THR A 51 -12.24 16.75 13.96
CA THR A 51 -11.32 17.09 15.06
C THR A 51 -11.37 18.57 15.37
N ASP A 52 -11.42 19.42 14.35
CA ASP A 52 -11.52 20.87 14.54
C ASP A 52 -12.88 21.28 15.11
N ALA A 53 -13.97 20.61 14.70
CA ALA A 53 -15.28 20.77 15.33
C ALA A 53 -15.27 20.37 16.82
N LEU A 54 -14.63 19.25 17.16
CA LEU A 54 -14.50 18.80 18.57
C LEU A 54 -13.68 19.80 19.41
N LYS A 55 -12.59 20.36 18.84
CA LYS A 55 -11.79 21.38 19.52
C LYS A 55 -12.59 22.65 19.79
N ALA A 56 -13.45 23.06 18.86
CA ALA A 56 -14.32 24.23 19.03
C ALA A 56 -15.33 24.03 20.18
N GLU A 57 -15.96 22.84 20.25
CA GLU A 57 -16.91 22.49 21.32
C GLU A 57 -16.25 22.37 22.71
N GLN A 58 -14.98 21.94 22.79
CA GLN A 58 -14.27 21.72 24.05
C GLN A 58 -13.69 22.98 24.70
N THR A 59 -13.85 24.16 24.10
CA THR A 59 -13.33 25.43 24.64
C THR A 59 -13.98 25.83 25.98
N GLY A 60 -15.05 25.15 26.43
CA GLY A 60 -15.79 25.46 27.67
C GLY A 60 -15.66 24.45 28.83
N LEU A 61 -15.13 23.23 28.62
CA LEU A 61 -15.12 22.15 29.63
C LEU A 61 -13.72 21.53 29.77
N HIS A 62 -12.97 21.96 30.78
CA HIS A 62 -11.56 21.61 30.96
C HIS A 62 -11.28 20.16 31.40
N CYS A 63 -12.24 19.47 32.03
CA CYS A 63 -12.02 18.11 32.57
C CYS A 63 -12.17 17.00 31.52
N ASP A 64 -13.16 17.08 30.63
CA ASP A 64 -13.42 16.04 29.60
C ASP A 64 -12.39 16.01 28.47
N ARG A 65 -11.62 17.09 28.29
CA ARG A 65 -10.65 17.24 27.20
C ARG A 65 -9.47 16.27 27.28
N ARG A 66 -8.91 16.05 28.48
CA ARG A 66 -7.74 15.17 28.63
C ARG A 66 -8.07 13.70 28.38
N GLU A 67 -9.23 13.24 28.83
CA GLU A 67 -9.65 11.84 28.64
C GLU A 67 -9.97 11.55 27.16
N THR A 68 -10.67 12.48 26.49
CA THR A 68 -10.95 12.37 25.05
C THR A 68 -9.68 12.42 24.22
N GLU A 69 -8.74 13.32 24.51
CA GLU A 69 -7.45 13.42 23.82
C GLU A 69 -6.61 12.14 24.00
N SER A 70 -6.56 11.59 25.22
CA SER A 70 -5.89 10.32 25.50
C SER A 70 -6.49 9.17 24.69
N ALA A 71 -7.83 9.05 24.65
CA ALA A 71 -8.51 7.99 23.91
C ALA A 71 -8.28 8.11 22.39
N ILE A 72 -8.34 9.33 21.84
CA ILE A 72 -8.03 9.58 20.42
C ILE A 72 -6.57 9.19 20.14
N ARG A 73 -5.63 9.58 21.01
CA ARG A 73 -4.21 9.25 20.84
C ARG A 73 -3.98 7.75 20.81
N THR A 74 -4.61 6.96 21.68
CA THR A 74 -4.53 5.50 21.65
C THR A 74 -5.01 4.91 20.32
N VAL A 75 -6.14 5.40 19.79
CA VAL A 75 -6.68 4.94 18.51
C VAL A 75 -5.75 5.32 17.35
N VAL A 76 -5.24 6.56 17.34
CA VAL A 76 -4.29 7.03 16.32
C VAL A 76 -3.00 6.22 16.36
N SER A 77 -2.43 5.96 17.54
CA SER A 77 -1.24 5.11 17.67
C SER A 77 -1.47 3.71 17.10
N ARG A 78 -2.64 3.12 17.36
CA ARG A 78 -3.00 1.82 16.80
C ARG A 78 -3.14 1.85 15.27
N LEU A 79 -3.67 2.92 14.71
CA LEU A 79 -3.75 3.12 13.26
C LEU A 79 -2.36 3.30 12.65
N MET A 80 -1.46 4.06 13.29
CA MET A 80 -0.07 4.21 12.84
C MET A 80 0.66 2.86 12.79
N GLU A 81 0.45 1.98 13.79
CA GLU A 81 1.00 0.63 13.77
C GLU A 81 0.49 -0.19 12.57
N LEU A 82 -0.80 -0.10 12.25
CA LEU A 82 -1.41 -0.80 11.11
C LEU A 82 -0.85 -0.28 9.77
N GLU A 83 -0.74 1.04 9.59
CA GLU A 83 -0.14 1.62 8.37
C GLU A 83 1.34 1.24 8.24
N SER A 84 2.08 1.17 9.35
CA SER A 84 3.47 0.70 9.36
C SER A 84 3.59 -0.79 8.99
N GLN A 85 2.60 -1.61 9.33
CA GLN A 85 2.56 -3.01 8.89
C GLN A 85 2.26 -3.10 7.39
N ASN A 86 1.27 -2.34 6.90
CA ASN A 86 0.90 -2.33 5.48
C ASN A 86 2.06 -1.86 4.59
N SER A 87 2.76 -0.79 4.99
CA SER A 87 3.93 -0.30 4.24
C SER A 87 5.07 -1.32 4.18
N ARG A 88 5.30 -2.09 5.25
CA ARG A 88 6.27 -3.20 5.24
C ARG A 88 5.86 -4.33 4.31
N GLN A 89 4.58 -4.72 4.30
CA GLN A 89 4.07 -5.75 3.38
C GLN A 89 4.20 -5.30 1.92
N LEU A 90 3.87 -4.04 1.63
CA LEU A 90 4.00 -3.48 0.29
C LEU A 90 5.46 -3.44 -0.18
N ALA A 91 6.39 -3.07 0.70
CA ALA A 91 7.83 -3.09 0.41
C ALA A 91 8.35 -4.51 0.13
N GLN A 92 7.88 -5.51 0.88
CA GLN A 92 8.23 -6.91 0.65
C GLN A 92 7.72 -7.42 -0.70
N GLN A 93 6.46 -7.13 -1.04
CA GLN A 93 5.89 -7.52 -2.34
C GLN A 93 6.63 -6.86 -3.50
N ARG A 94 6.99 -5.58 -3.36
CA ARG A 94 7.77 -4.88 -4.37
C ARG A 94 9.15 -5.50 -4.57
N ALA A 95 9.86 -5.82 -3.48
CA ALA A 95 11.16 -6.48 -3.56
C ALA A 95 11.07 -7.85 -4.25
N HIS A 96 9.97 -8.59 -4.04
CA HIS A 96 9.74 -9.86 -4.71
C HIS A 96 9.51 -9.68 -6.22
N ALA A 97 8.63 -8.76 -6.62
CA ALA A 97 8.38 -8.46 -8.02
C ALA A 97 9.64 -7.95 -8.75
N ASP A 98 10.45 -7.10 -8.11
CA ASP A 98 11.70 -6.61 -8.67
C ASP A 98 12.72 -7.76 -8.90
N ALA A 99 12.75 -8.74 -8.00
CA ALA A 99 13.61 -9.93 -8.14
C ALA A 99 13.15 -10.82 -9.30
N GLU A 100 11.85 -11.07 -9.44
CA GLU A 100 11.29 -11.85 -10.55
C GLU A 100 11.55 -11.18 -11.90
N GLN A 101 11.41 -9.84 -11.97
CA GLN A 101 11.72 -9.08 -13.18
C GLN A 101 13.21 -9.20 -13.54
N ALA A 102 14.10 -9.08 -12.56
CA ALA A 102 15.54 -9.22 -12.79
C ALA A 102 15.92 -10.63 -13.28
N ASP A 103 15.24 -11.67 -12.81
CA ASP A 103 15.46 -13.05 -13.25
C ASP A 103 14.89 -13.31 -14.65
N GLY A 104 13.73 -12.75 -14.98
CA GLY A 104 13.17 -12.76 -16.34
C GLY A 104 14.08 -12.06 -17.37
N ASP A 105 14.67 -10.92 -16.99
CA ASP A 105 15.62 -10.20 -17.82
C ASP A 105 16.91 -11.01 -18.07
N LYS A 106 17.42 -11.70 -17.03
CA LYS A 106 18.57 -12.62 -17.17
C LYS A 106 18.22 -13.78 -18.09
N ALA A 107 17.07 -14.43 -17.90
CA ALA A 107 16.62 -15.54 -18.74
C ALA A 107 16.49 -15.11 -20.21
N THR A 108 15.91 -13.93 -20.46
CA THR A 108 15.79 -13.37 -21.81
C THR A 108 17.16 -13.11 -22.45
N LYS A 109 18.11 -12.52 -21.70
CA LYS A 109 19.48 -12.32 -22.17
C LYS A 109 20.18 -13.64 -22.48
N ASN A 110 20.03 -14.64 -21.61
CA ASN A 110 20.60 -15.97 -21.80
C ASN A 110 20.02 -16.66 -23.05
N LEU A 111 18.69 -16.60 -23.25
CA LEU A 111 18.03 -17.16 -24.43
C LEU A 111 18.49 -16.46 -25.72
N ARG A 112 18.66 -15.13 -25.71
CA ARG A 112 19.22 -14.40 -26.87
C ARG A 112 20.65 -14.84 -27.17
N GLN A 113 21.48 -15.05 -26.15
CA GLN A 113 22.85 -15.51 -26.32
C GLN A 113 22.92 -16.95 -26.86
N VAL A 114 22.10 -17.87 -26.33
CA VAL A 114 22.00 -19.25 -26.81
C VAL A 114 21.48 -19.28 -28.25
N ASN A 115 20.42 -18.53 -28.57
CA ASN A 115 19.90 -18.43 -29.94
C ASN A 115 20.95 -17.84 -30.90
N ARG A 116 21.77 -16.90 -30.46
CA ARG A 116 22.87 -16.39 -31.29
C ARG A 116 23.98 -17.41 -31.51
N ALA A 117 24.31 -18.21 -30.49
CA ALA A 117 25.38 -19.22 -30.56
C ALA A 117 24.97 -20.46 -31.37
N TYR A 118 23.70 -20.85 -31.33
CA TYR A 118 23.21 -22.11 -31.90
C TYR A 118 22.17 -21.94 -33.02
N GLY A 119 21.59 -20.75 -33.19
CA GLY A 119 20.53 -20.47 -34.15
C GLY A 119 20.98 -19.83 -35.47
N GLN A 120 22.25 -19.45 -35.63
CA GLN A 120 22.77 -19.11 -36.96
C GLN A 120 23.09 -20.41 -37.72
N PRO A 121 22.40 -20.72 -38.84
CA PRO A 121 22.91 -21.71 -39.76
C PRO A 121 24.25 -21.18 -40.23
N ARG A 122 25.33 -21.96 -40.03
CA ARG A 122 26.56 -21.78 -40.78
C ARG A 122 26.14 -21.73 -42.25
N GLN A 123 26.19 -20.56 -42.88
CA GLN A 123 26.27 -20.49 -44.33
C GLN A 123 27.63 -21.08 -44.68
N THR A 124 27.60 -22.40 -44.84
CA THR A 124 28.69 -23.22 -45.33
C THR A 124 28.92 -22.78 -46.76
N GLY A 125 29.76 -21.75 -46.94
CA GLY A 125 30.26 -21.29 -48.24
C GLY A 125 31.18 -22.32 -48.89
N TRP A 126 30.63 -23.50 -49.16
CA TRP A 126 31.25 -24.63 -49.85
C TRP A 126 30.56 -24.85 -51.21
N GLN A 127 30.29 -23.78 -51.93
CA GLN A 127 29.92 -23.83 -53.33
C GLN A 127 30.91 -22.98 -54.10
N ASN A 128 32.05 -23.58 -54.44
CA ASN A 128 32.92 -23.24 -55.58
C ASN A 128 34.12 -24.20 -55.57
N TYR A 129 33.87 -25.46 -55.92
CA TYR A 129 34.89 -26.31 -56.55
C TYR A 129 34.21 -27.14 -57.63
N SER A 130 34.86 -27.14 -58.80
CA SER A 130 34.51 -27.78 -60.08
C SER A 130 33.65 -26.94 -61.02
#